data_AF-A0A524JPC3-F1
#
_entry.id   AF-A0A524JPC3-F1
#
_cell.length_a   1.000
_cell.length_b   1.000
_cell.length_c   1.000
_cell.angle_alpha   90.00
_cell.angle_beta   90.00
_cell.angle_gamma   90.00
#
_symmetry.space_group_name_H-M   'P 1'
#
loop_
_entity.id
_entity.type
_entity.pdbx_description
1 polymer ?
#
loop_
_entity_poly.entity_id
_entity_poly.type
_entity_poly.pdbx_seq_one_letter_code
_entity_poly.pdbx_strand_id
1 'polypeptide(L)'
;MSEDKPRGKQKNVSEIAKELGLLIPVYLTSFVWENWVTPDQKSIEEGEDEKIRASNLINSFLYYMRVHRQTSKSNLIYFPVNFKKNGEEESVQLMSYLGPLQEGDNRPCITIMTPEEYESETAH
;
A
#
# COMPACT_ATOMS: atom_id res chain seq x y z
N MET A 1 -26.68 1.87 -7.28
CA MET A 1 -25.44 1.71 -8.06
C MET A 1 -24.38 1.39 -7.04
N SER A 2 -23.79 0.19 -7.06
CA SER A 2 -22.75 -0.15 -6.10
C SER A 2 -21.59 0.80 -6.35
N GLU A 3 -21.32 1.70 -5.42
CA GLU A 3 -20.05 2.43 -5.41
C GLU A 3 -18.95 1.36 -5.41
N ASP A 4 -18.05 1.49 -6.38
CA ASP A 4 -16.95 0.57 -6.60
C ASP A 4 -16.00 0.76 -5.41
N LYS A 5 -16.14 -0.07 -4.37
CA LYS A 5 -15.35 0.04 -3.14
C LYS A 5 -13.86 0.08 -3.53
N PRO A 6 -13.02 0.99 -2.97
CA PRO A 6 -11.58 1.05 -3.24
C PRO A 6 -10.83 -0.30 -3.26
N ARG A 7 -11.17 -1.24 -2.38
CA ARG A 7 -10.68 -2.62 -2.29
C ARG A 7 -11.26 -3.56 -3.37
N GLY A 8 -12.26 -3.14 -4.11
CA GLY A 8 -12.77 -3.83 -5.29
C GLY A 8 -11.75 -3.85 -6.45
N LYS A 9 -10.78 -2.92 -6.45
CA LYS A 9 -9.69 -2.87 -7.44
C LYS A 9 -8.34 -2.76 -6.73
N GLN A 10 -7.59 -3.86 -6.70
CA GLN A 10 -6.30 -3.95 -6.04
C GLN A 10 -5.26 -4.63 -6.94
N LYS A 11 -4.00 -4.20 -6.83
CA LYS A 11 -2.85 -4.85 -7.44
C LYS A 11 -2.20 -5.80 -6.44
N ASN A 12 -2.07 -7.07 -6.81
CA ASN A 12 -1.32 -8.04 -6.04
C ASN A 12 0.19 -7.80 -6.20
N VAL A 13 0.88 -7.53 -5.08
CA VAL A 13 2.34 -7.30 -5.03
C VAL A 13 3.05 -8.34 -4.15
N SER A 14 2.42 -9.48 -3.91
CA SER A 14 2.90 -10.51 -2.98
C SER A 14 4.28 -11.07 -3.35
N GLU A 15 4.60 -11.20 -4.64
CA GLU A 15 5.93 -11.68 -5.06
C GLU A 15 7.04 -10.67 -4.68
N ILE A 16 6.80 -9.37 -4.88
CA ILE A 16 7.72 -8.31 -4.46
C ILE A 16 7.85 -8.31 -2.92
N ALA A 17 6.73 -8.43 -2.21
CA ALA A 17 6.73 -8.49 -0.75
C ALA A 17 7.51 -9.70 -0.22
N LYS A 18 7.39 -10.85 -0.88
CA LYS A 18 8.11 -12.08 -0.55
C LYS A 18 9.62 -11.95 -0.76
N GLU A 19 10.06 -11.29 -1.82
CA GLU A 19 11.48 -10.95 -2.04
C GLU A 19 12.05 -10.13 -0.87
N LEU A 20 11.22 -9.31 -0.21
CA LEU A 20 11.57 -8.47 0.94
C LEU A 20 11.33 -9.13 2.31
N GLY A 21 10.93 -10.42 2.32
CA GLY A 21 10.76 -11.21 3.54
C GLY A 21 9.37 -11.17 4.17
N LEU A 22 8.35 -10.66 3.47
CA LEU A 22 6.97 -10.66 3.93
C LEU A 22 6.19 -11.80 3.26
N LEU A 23 5.77 -12.80 4.06
CA LEU A 23 5.12 -14.02 3.55
C LEU A 23 3.59 -13.94 3.49
N ILE A 24 3.00 -12.90 4.09
CA ILE A 24 1.56 -12.64 4.03
C ILE A 24 1.26 -11.98 2.69
N PRO A 25 0.19 -12.38 1.95
CA PRO A 25 -0.17 -11.74 0.70
C PRO A 25 -0.34 -10.22 0.86
N VAL A 26 0.20 -9.45 -0.07
CA VAL A 26 0.16 -7.99 -0.04
C VAL A 26 -0.53 -7.46 -1.28
N TYR A 27 -1.43 -6.53 -1.06
CA TYR A 27 -2.18 -5.84 -2.10
C TYR A 27 -2.07 -4.33 -1.91
N LEU A 28 -1.98 -3.59 -3.02
CA LEU A 28 -2.10 -2.14 -3.05
C LEU A 28 -3.43 -1.79 -3.71
N THR A 29 -4.15 -0.79 -3.22
CA THR A 29 -5.32 -0.27 -3.95
C THR A 29 -4.91 0.29 -5.31
N SER A 30 -5.83 0.27 -6.27
CA SER A 30 -5.60 0.89 -7.59
C SER A 30 -5.17 2.35 -7.47
N PHE A 31 -5.74 3.11 -6.54
CA PHE A 31 -5.35 4.49 -6.32
C PHE A 31 -3.87 4.60 -5.94
N VAL A 32 -3.41 3.82 -4.95
CA VAL A 32 -2.00 3.82 -4.54
C VAL A 32 -1.09 3.36 -5.68
N TRP A 33 -1.51 2.34 -6.42
CA TRP A 33 -0.75 1.84 -7.57
C TRP A 33 -0.58 2.91 -8.65
N GLU A 34 -1.67 3.52 -9.09
CA GLU A 34 -1.70 4.45 -10.21
C GLU A 34 -1.07 5.81 -9.87
N ASN A 35 -1.25 6.29 -8.64
CA ASN A 35 -0.81 7.64 -8.27
C ASN A 35 0.62 7.71 -7.73
N TRP A 36 1.14 6.62 -7.17
CA TRP A 36 2.41 6.62 -6.43
C TRP A 36 3.39 5.56 -6.90
N VAL A 37 2.93 4.34 -7.19
CA VAL A 37 3.82 3.24 -7.61
C VAL A 37 4.13 3.29 -9.11
N THR A 38 3.17 3.66 -9.94
CA THR A 38 3.37 3.84 -11.37
C THR A 38 4.22 5.10 -11.56
N PRO A 39 5.45 4.99 -12.08
CA PRO A 39 6.31 6.15 -12.25
C PRO A 39 5.80 7.05 -13.36
N ASP A 40 5.97 8.37 -13.19
CA ASP A 40 5.79 9.31 -14.29
C ASP A 40 6.98 9.24 -15.28
N GLN A 41 6.83 9.89 -16.42
CA GLN A 41 7.83 9.86 -17.49
C GLN A 41 9.22 10.33 -17.03
N LYS A 42 9.28 11.34 -16.15
CA LYS A 42 10.55 11.88 -15.65
C LYS A 42 11.23 10.89 -14.72
N SER A 43 10.49 10.24 -13.84
CA SER A 43 11.01 9.18 -12.98
C SER A 43 11.46 7.95 -13.76
N ILE A 44 10.80 7.60 -14.86
CA ILE A 44 11.26 6.55 -15.79
C ILE A 44 12.61 6.93 -16.40
N GLU A 45 12.79 8.19 -16.83
CA GLU A 45 14.05 8.70 -17.37
C GLU A 45 15.19 8.70 -16.32
N GLU A 46 14.85 8.82 -15.03
CA GLU A 46 15.76 8.68 -13.89
C GLU A 46 16.03 7.21 -13.50
N GLY A 47 15.42 6.24 -14.20
CA GLY A 47 15.65 4.80 -14.01
C GLY A 47 14.73 4.13 -12.98
N GLU A 48 13.64 4.80 -12.57
CA GLU A 48 12.63 4.18 -11.70
C GLU A 48 11.64 3.32 -12.49
N ASP A 49 11.22 2.21 -11.88
CA ASP A 49 10.15 1.35 -12.38
C ASP A 49 9.14 1.00 -11.27
N GLU A 50 8.02 0.38 -11.65
CA GLU A 50 6.97 -0.05 -10.71
C GLU A 50 7.51 -1.01 -9.64
N LYS A 51 8.46 -1.88 -9.98
CA LYS A 51 9.03 -2.86 -9.05
C LYS A 51 9.88 -2.16 -7.98
N ILE A 52 10.71 -1.21 -8.37
CA ILE A 52 11.54 -0.39 -7.48
C ILE A 52 10.65 0.42 -6.54
N ARG A 53 9.63 1.11 -7.06
CA ARG A 53 8.70 1.91 -6.25
C ARG A 53 7.89 1.07 -5.28
N ALA A 54 7.35 -0.06 -5.73
CA ALA A 54 6.64 -0.99 -4.85
C ALA A 54 7.57 -1.56 -3.77
N SER A 55 8.82 -1.88 -4.13
CA SER A 55 9.82 -2.37 -3.17
C SER A 55 10.15 -1.32 -2.11
N ASN A 56 10.30 -0.05 -2.51
CA ASN A 56 10.54 1.06 -1.59
C ASN A 56 9.37 1.27 -0.63
N LEU A 57 8.13 1.24 -1.14
CA LEU A 57 6.92 1.32 -0.32
C LEU A 57 6.86 0.18 0.70
N ILE A 58 7.08 -1.06 0.28
CA ILE A 58 7.06 -2.24 1.16
C ILE A 58 8.19 -2.17 2.19
N ASN A 59 9.39 -1.72 1.80
CA ASN A 59 10.50 -1.52 2.75
C ASN A 59 10.17 -0.46 3.80
N SER A 60 9.55 0.66 3.42
CA SER A 60 9.07 1.67 4.36
C SER A 60 8.06 1.08 5.33
N PHE A 61 7.08 0.31 4.83
CA PHE A 61 6.12 -0.38 5.67
C PHE A 61 6.81 -1.35 6.67
N LEU A 62 7.73 -2.19 6.20
CA LEU A 62 8.47 -3.13 7.05
C LEU A 62 9.33 -2.42 8.09
N TYR A 63 9.97 -1.30 7.72
CA TYR A 63 10.70 -0.45 8.66
C TYR A 63 9.77 0.05 9.76
N TYR A 64 8.61 0.60 9.40
CA TYR A 64 7.64 1.10 10.36
C TYR A 64 7.11 0.00 11.28
N MET A 65 6.79 -1.19 10.76
CA MET A 65 6.41 -2.35 11.58
C MET A 65 7.46 -2.73 12.62
N ARG A 66 8.75 -2.64 12.26
CA ARG A 66 9.86 -3.04 13.14
C ARG A 66 10.14 -1.99 14.22
N VAL A 67 10.11 -0.71 13.85
CA VAL A 67 10.49 0.41 14.72
C VAL A 67 9.32 0.83 15.61
N HIS A 68 8.11 0.91 15.06
CA HIS A 68 6.92 1.31 15.79
C HIS A 68 6.17 0.08 16.28
N ARG A 69 6.74 -0.58 17.29
CA ARG A 69 6.06 -1.67 18.01
C ARG A 69 4.71 -1.18 18.52
N GLN A 70 3.65 -1.58 17.82
CA GLN A 70 2.28 -1.24 18.19
C GLN A 70 1.98 -1.87 19.56
N THR A 71 1.71 -1.03 20.56
CA THR A 71 1.23 -1.47 21.87
C THR A 71 -0.27 -1.74 21.87
N SER A 72 -0.97 -1.25 20.84
CA SER A 72 -2.38 -1.51 20.57
C SER A 72 -2.56 -2.77 19.72
N LYS A 73 -3.67 -3.49 19.94
CA LYS A 73 -4.07 -4.67 19.14
C LYS A 73 -4.72 -4.26 17.80
N SER A 74 -4.24 -3.18 17.18
CA SER A 74 -4.80 -2.65 15.94
C SER A 74 -4.38 -3.50 14.75
N ASN A 75 -5.32 -3.76 13.83
CA ASN A 75 -5.01 -4.32 12.52
C ASN A 75 -4.60 -3.24 11.50
N LEU A 76 -4.54 -1.98 11.95
CA LEU A 76 -4.18 -0.81 11.16
C LEU A 76 -2.78 -0.33 11.54
N ILE A 77 -1.92 -0.12 10.56
CA ILE A 77 -0.62 0.54 10.73
C ILE A 77 -0.53 1.73 9.78
N TYR A 78 -0.38 2.92 10.34
CA TYR A 78 -0.15 4.14 9.58
C TYR A 78 1.35 4.38 9.42
N PHE A 79 1.80 4.71 8.21
CA PHE A 79 3.19 5.01 7.91
C PHE A 79 3.32 5.99 6.72
N PRO A 80 4.19 7.01 6.81
CA PRO A 80 4.53 7.85 5.68
C PRO A 80 5.46 7.13 4.71
N VAL A 81 5.31 7.44 3.42
CA VAL A 81 6.23 7.02 2.35
C VAL A 81 6.54 8.22 1.49
N ASN A 82 7.82 8.43 1.19
CA ASN A 82 8.22 9.48 0.26
C ASN A 82 8.22 8.92 -1.16
N PHE A 83 7.54 9.62 -2.07
CA PHE A 83 7.54 9.34 -3.49
C PHE A 83 8.11 10.52 -4.26
N LYS A 84 8.74 10.24 -5.40
CA LYS A 84 9.04 11.28 -6.37
C LYS A 84 7.91 11.39 -7.38
N LYS A 85 7.45 12.60 -7.67
CA LYS A 85 6.44 12.87 -8.68
C LYS A 85 6.74 14.20 -9.35
N ASN A 86 6.84 14.20 -10.68
CA ASN A 86 7.26 15.33 -11.50
C ASN A 86 8.63 15.92 -11.10
N GLY A 87 9.46 15.11 -10.45
CA GLY A 87 10.77 15.50 -9.89
C GLY A 87 10.71 16.30 -8.58
N GLU A 88 9.55 16.35 -7.94
CA GLU A 88 9.40 16.79 -6.56
C GLU A 88 9.25 15.58 -5.64
N GLU A 89 9.72 15.68 -4.40
CA GLU A 89 9.53 14.66 -3.38
C GLU A 89 8.27 14.98 -2.55
N GLU A 90 7.35 14.03 -2.47
CA GLU A 90 6.08 14.16 -1.76
C GLU A 90 5.99 13.06 -0.69
N SER A 91 5.69 13.46 0.55
CA SER A 91 5.48 12.52 1.65
C SER A 91 4.00 12.19 1.78
N VAL A 92 3.65 10.93 1.51
CA VAL A 92 2.27 10.46 1.48
C VAL A 92 2.01 9.58 2.70
N GLN A 93 0.98 9.92 3.46
CA GLN A 93 0.53 9.09 4.58
C GLN A 93 -0.25 7.89 4.05
N LEU A 94 0.32 6.69 4.18
CA LEU A 94 -0.35 5.44 3.86
C LEU A 94 -0.78 4.72 5.13
N MET A 95 -1.65 3.74 4.96
CA MET A 95 -2.02 2.81 6.01
C MET A 95 -2.08 1.36 5.48
N SER A 96 -1.76 0.40 6.33
CA SER A 96 -1.95 -1.03 6.03
C SER A 96 -3.07 -1.61 6.89
N TYR A 97 -3.90 -2.44 6.29
CA TYR A 97 -4.97 -3.19 6.92
C TYR A 97 -4.65 -4.68 6.86
N LEU A 98 -4.50 -5.32 8.01
CA LEU A 98 -4.43 -6.77 8.12
C LEU A 98 -5.84 -7.34 8.30
N GLY A 99 -6.35 -8.00 7.26
CA GLY A 99 -7.70 -8.55 7.28
C GLY A 99 -8.04 -9.34 6.02
N PRO A 100 -9.32 -9.66 5.81
CA PRO A 100 -9.74 -10.36 4.61
C PRO A 100 -9.67 -9.45 3.38
N LEU A 101 -9.32 -10.03 2.23
CA LEU A 101 -9.24 -9.30 0.96
C LEU A 101 -10.61 -8.76 0.52
N GLN A 102 -11.64 -9.58 0.71
CA GLN A 102 -13.04 -9.29 0.40
C GLN A 102 -13.95 -9.93 1.45
N GLU A 103 -15.18 -9.45 1.54
CA GLU A 103 -16.18 -10.01 2.45
C GLU A 103 -16.39 -11.52 2.17
N GLY A 104 -16.36 -12.33 3.22
CA GLY A 104 -16.48 -13.79 3.12
C GLY A 104 -15.18 -14.55 2.79
N ASP A 105 -14.05 -13.87 2.52
CA ASP A 105 -12.73 -14.52 2.54
C ASP A 105 -12.21 -14.61 3.97
N ASN A 106 -11.66 -15.76 4.36
CA ASN A 106 -11.07 -15.98 5.69
C ASN A 106 -9.54 -15.91 5.68
N ARG A 107 -8.91 -15.75 4.51
CA ARG A 107 -7.46 -15.69 4.38
C ARG A 107 -6.97 -14.28 4.67
N PRO A 108 -6.04 -14.09 5.62
CA PRO A 108 -5.53 -12.76 5.91
C PRO A 108 -4.60 -12.29 4.78
N CYS A 109 -4.77 -11.04 4.40
CA CYS A 109 -3.83 -10.30 3.57
C CYS A 109 -3.55 -8.94 4.19
N ILE A 110 -2.49 -8.29 3.71
CA ILE A 110 -2.19 -6.91 3.99
C ILE A 110 -2.65 -6.11 2.78
N THR A 111 -3.60 -5.20 2.98
CA THR A 111 -3.93 -4.21 1.96
C THR A 111 -3.35 -2.86 2.37
N ILE A 112 -2.60 -2.22 1.48
CA ILE A 112 -2.07 -0.87 1.68
C ILE A 112 -2.89 0.10 0.82
N MET A 113 -3.34 1.17 1.44
CA MET A 113 -4.23 2.20 0.89
C MET A 113 -3.97 3.54 1.58
N THR A 114 -4.61 4.62 1.13
CA THR A 114 -4.64 5.87 1.91
C THR A 114 -5.69 5.78 3.04
N PRO A 115 -5.56 6.57 4.12
CA PRO A 115 -6.59 6.66 5.16
C PRO A 115 -7.96 7.04 4.60
N GLU A 116 -8.00 7.95 3.62
CA GLU A 116 -9.24 8.42 2.98
C GLU A 116 -9.96 7.29 2.23
N GLU A 117 -9.20 6.41 1.54
CA GLU A 117 -9.76 5.20 0.91
C GLU A 117 -10.42 4.30 1.97
N TYR A 118 -9.75 4.07 3.09
CA TYR A 118 -10.29 3.24 4.18
C TYR A 118 -11.54 3.84 4.82
N GLU A 119 -11.54 5.15 5.08
CA GLU A 119 -12.68 5.87 5.66
C GLU A 119 -13.89 5.84 4.72
N SER A 120 -13.67 6.03 3.41
CA SER A 120 -14.75 5.98 2.42
C SER A 120 -15.46 4.61 2.35
N GLU A 121 -14.76 3.53 2.69
CA GLU A 121 -15.33 2.18 2.73
C GLU A 121 -16.01 1.81 4.04
N THR A 122 -15.61 2.46 5.14
CA THR A 122 -16.02 2.09 6.49
C THR A 122 -17.08 3.05 7.05
N ALA A 123 -17.30 4.20 6.41
CA ALA A 123 -18.39 5.12 6.69
C ALA A 123 -19.75 4.54 6.20
N HIS A 124 -20.30 3.58 6.96
CA HIS A 124 -21.66 3.07 6.83
C HIS A 124 -22.35 2.99 8.20
#